data_AF-A0A2V7I839-F1
#
_entry.id   AF-A0A2V7I839-F1
#
_cell.length_a   1.000
_cell.length_b   1.000
_cell.length_c   1.000
_cell.angle_alpha   90.00
_cell.angle_beta   90.00
_cell.angle_gamma   90.00
#
_symmetry.space_group_name_H-M   'P 1'
#
loop_
_entity.id
_entity.type
_entity.pdbx_description
1 polymer ?
#
loop_
_entity_poly.entity_id
_entity_poly.type
_entity_poly.pdbx_seq_one_letter_code
_entity_poly.pdbx_strand_id
1 'polypeptide(L)' 'VKLDVAGQATQRSVLDALEAGYPALRGTIRDHVTHERRAFVRFFACEQDLSHEPPDAPLPDAVATGAEPFLVVGAMAGG' A
#
# COMPACT_ATOMS: atom_id res chain seq x y z
N VAL A 1 -2.15 -6.49 9.54
CA VAL A 1 -1.76 -7.79 8.92
C VAL A 1 -0.25 -7.85 8.81
N LYS A 2 0.36 -9.03 8.86
CA LYS A 2 1.78 -9.22 8.52
C LYS A 2 1.87 -9.79 7.11
N LEU A 3 2.68 -9.16 6.26
CA LEU A 3 2.87 -9.55 4.87
C LEU A 3 4.34 -9.92 4.69
N ASP A 4 4.58 -11.01 3.98
CA ASP A 4 5.92 -11.35 3.50
C ASP A 4 6.05 -10.82 2.08
N VAL A 5 7.06 -9.99 1.84
CA VAL A 5 7.30 -9.32 0.56
C VAL A 5 8.63 -9.80 0.04
N ALA A 6 8.59 -10.58 -1.03
CA ALA A 6 9.79 -11.09 -1.66
C ALA A 6 10.53 -9.96 -2.39
N GLY A 7 11.77 -9.68 -1.99
CA GLY A 7 12.63 -8.68 -2.63
C GLY A 7 12.49 -7.28 -2.04
N GLN A 8 12.57 -6.26 -2.89
CA GLN A 8 12.51 -4.87 -2.45
C GLN A 8 11.09 -4.49 -2.04
N ALA A 9 10.93 -4.01 -0.80
CA ALA A 9 9.65 -3.49 -0.33
C ALA A 9 9.32 -2.17 -1.04
N THR A 10 8.37 -2.24 -1.98
CA THR A 10 7.76 -1.10 -2.68
C THR A 10 6.25 -1.08 -2.42
N GLN A 11 5.59 0.04 -2.70
CA GLN A 11 4.12 0.12 -2.60
C GLN A 11 3.45 -0.99 -3.42
N ARG A 12 3.90 -1.21 -4.67
CA ARG A 12 3.37 -2.28 -5.53
C ARG A 12 3.51 -3.65 -4.88
N SER A 13 4.72 -4.00 -4.43
CA SER A 13 4.99 -5.33 -3.87
C SER A 13 4.19 -5.63 -2.60
N VAL A 14 4.00 -4.63 -1.72
CA VAL A 14 3.19 -4.75 -0.51
C VAL A 14 1.71 -4.93 -0.87
N LEU A 15 1.21 -4.15 -1.82
CA LEU A 15 -0.19 -4.25 -2.27
C LEU A 15 -0.45 -5.56 -3.01
N ASP A 16 0.49 -6.04 -3.81
CA ASP A 16 0.40 -7.33 -4.50
C ASP A 16 0.34 -8.48 -3.48
N ALA A 17 1.21 -8.47 -2.46
CA ALA A 17 1.18 -9.46 -1.40
C ALA A 17 -0.12 -9.39 -0.58
N LEU A 18 -0.61 -8.17 -0.29
CA LEU A 18 -1.88 -7.95 0.40
C LEU A 18 -3.06 -8.50 -0.39
N GLU A 19 -3.17 -8.17 -1.67
CA GLU A 19 -4.24 -8.60 -2.55
C GLU A 19 -4.16 -10.09 -2.92
N ALA A 20 -2.97 -10.71 -2.84
CA ALA A 20 -2.80 -12.15 -2.93
C ALA A 20 -3.36 -12.87 -1.69
N GLY A 21 -3.06 -12.37 -0.49
CA GLY A 21 -3.57 -12.93 0.77
C GLY A 21 -5.03 -12.59 1.07
N TYR A 22 -5.53 -11.48 0.52
CA TYR A 22 -6.89 -10.98 0.74
C TYR A 22 -7.54 -10.58 -0.58
N PRO A 23 -8.00 -11.56 -1.39
CA PRO A 23 -8.60 -11.28 -2.70
C PRO A 23 -9.80 -10.32 -2.65
N ALA A 24 -10.50 -10.25 -1.51
CA ALA A 24 -11.61 -9.32 -1.29
C ALA A 24 -11.20 -7.83 -1.33
N LEU A 25 -9.91 -7.51 -1.21
CA LEU A 25 -9.40 -6.13 -1.29
C LEU A 25 -9.02 -5.69 -2.72
N ARG A 26 -9.01 -6.62 -3.68
CA ARG A 26 -8.78 -6.28 -5.09
C ARG A 26 -9.89 -5.38 -5.60
N GLY A 27 -9.54 -4.31 -6.30
CA GLY A 27 -10.54 -3.32 -6.78
C GLY A 27 -10.97 -2.29 -5.72
N THR A 28 -10.65 -2.49 -4.43
CA THR A 28 -11.00 -1.53 -3.36
C THR A 28 -9.85 -0.57 -3.07
N ILE A 29 -8.62 -1.02 -3.22
CA ILE A 29 -7.40 -0.21 -3.03
C ILE A 29 -6.90 0.33 -4.37
N ARG A 30 -6.68 -0.56 -5.34
CA ARG A 30 -6.27 -0.25 -6.71
C ARG A 30 -7.38 -0.60 -7.70
N ASP A 31 -7.42 0.10 -8.82
CA ASP A 31 -8.26 -0.29 -9.94
C ASP A 31 -7.86 -1.68 -10.46
N HIS A 32 -8.84 -2.53 -10.80
CA HIS A 32 -8.59 -3.91 -11.19
C HIS A 32 -7.97 -4.05 -12.60
N VAL A 33 -8.09 -3.01 -13.42
CA VAL A 33 -7.59 -2.99 -14.81
C VAL A 33 -6.30 -2.19 -14.88
N THR A 34 -6.29 -0.96 -14.36
CA THR A 34 -5.12 -0.08 -14.46
C THR A 34 -4.09 -0.28 -13.36
N HIS A 35 -4.45 -0.98 -12.27
CA HIS A 35 -3.65 -1.11 -11.04
C HIS A 35 -3.29 0.24 -10.40
N GLU A 36 -3.98 1.32 -10.79
CA GLU A 36 -3.77 2.64 -10.23
C GLU A 36 -4.47 2.79 -8.88
N ARG A 37 -3.86 3.54 -7.97
CA ARG A 37 -4.45 3.90 -6.68
C ARG A 37 -5.78 4.62 -6.89
N ARG A 38 -6.83 4.21 -6.18
CA ARG A 38 -8.11 4.94 -6.20
C ARG A 38 -7.98 6.31 -5.53
N ALA A 39 -8.64 7.32 -6.08
CA ALA A 39 -8.48 8.73 -5.66
C ALA A 39 -8.65 8.97 -4.13
N PHE A 40 -9.54 8.21 -3.46
CA PHE A 40 -9.83 8.35 -2.02
C PHE A 40 -9.01 7.43 -1.11
N VAL A 41 -8.02 6.72 -1.62
CA VAL A 41 -7.12 5.86 -0.82
C VAL A 41 -5.78 6.56 -0.66
N ARG A 42 -5.29 6.73 0.56
CA ARG A 42 -3.96 7.29 0.84
C ARG A 42 -3.02 6.22 1.38
N PHE A 43 -1.73 6.39 1.10
CA PHE A 43 -0.66 5.54 1.59
C PHE A 43 0.25 6.34 2.50
N PHE A 44 0.49 5.82 3.70
CA PHE A 44 1.41 6.45 4.65
C PHE A 44 2.45 5.45 5.14
N ALA A 45 3.64 5.96 5.41
CA ALA A 45 4.73 5.23 6.04
C ALA A 45 5.65 6.22 6.74
N CYS A 46 6.13 5.89 7.93
CA CYS A 46 7.02 6.78 8.72
C CYS A 46 6.47 8.21 8.81
N GLU A 47 5.17 8.34 9.10
CA GLU A 47 4.41 9.60 9.19
C GLU A 47 4.40 10.46 7.90
N GLN A 48 4.80 9.89 6.77
CA GLN A 48 4.86 10.58 5.47
C GLN A 48 3.79 10.07 4.52
N ASP A 49 3.18 10.98 3.77
CA ASP A 49 2.23 10.64 2.70
C ASP A 49 3.00 10.20 1.44
N LEU A 50 2.89 8.92 1.10
CA LEU A 50 3.51 8.32 -0.08
C LEU A 50 2.51 8.14 -1.25
N SER A 51 1.31 8.71 -1.16
CA SER A 51 0.22 8.50 -2.13
C SER A 51 0.52 9.02 -3.54
N HIS A 52 1.53 9.87 -3.67
CA HIS A 52 1.99 10.47 -4.93
C HIS A 52 3.35 9.93 -5.39
N GLU A 53 4.00 9.11 -4.57
CA GLU A 53 5.26 8.47 -4.95
C GLU A 53 5.01 7.38 -6.00
N PRO A 54 5.99 7.10 -6.88
CA PRO A 54 5.91 6.01 -7.83
C PRO A 54 5.65 4.67 -7.11
N PRO A 55 4.84 3.77 -7.69
CA PRO A 55 4.49 2.49 -7.05
C PRO A 55 5.68 1.55 -6.86
N ASP A 56 6.74 1.74 -7.65
CA ASP A 56 8.00 0.99 -7.59
C ASP A 56 9.09 1.70 -6.78
N ALA A 57 8.79 2.87 -6.19
CA ALA A 57 9.73 3.52 -5.29
C ALA A 57 9.94 2.65 -4.03
N PRO A 58 11.20 2.49 -3.56
CA PRO A 58 11.47 1.79 -2.31
C PRO A 58 10.74 2.46 -1.16
N LEU A 59 10.11 1.65 -0.30
CA LEU A 59 9.57 2.11 0.96
C LEU A 59 10.72 2.41 1.94
N PRO A 60 10.50 3.28 2.95
CA PRO A 60 11.48 3.52 3.99
C PRO A 60 11.93 2.22 4.68
N ASP A 61 13.20 2.17 5.09
CA ASP A 61 13.79 0.97 5.72
C ASP A 61 13.02 0.51 6.96
N ALA A 62 12.46 1.45 7.74
CA ALA A 62 11.65 1.13 8.91
C ALA A 62 10.41 0.29 8.54
N VAL A 63 9.83 0.51 7.36
CA VAL A 63 8.69 -0.28 6.85
C VAL A 63 9.17 -1.59 6.25
N ALA A 64 10.27 -1.56 5.49
CA ALA A 64 10.85 -2.75 4.88
C ALA A 64 11.30 -3.80 5.92
N THR A 65 11.78 -3.34 7.08
CA THR A 65 12.19 -4.19 8.20
C THR A 65 11.02 -4.59 9.12
N GLY A 66 9.83 -4.01 8.91
CA GLY A 66 8.65 -4.21 9.76
C GLY A 66 8.74 -3.50 11.12
N ALA A 67 9.67 -2.57 11.30
CA ALA A 67 9.75 -1.72 12.49
C ALA A 67 8.57 -0.73 12.56
N GLU A 68 8.11 -0.24 11.41
CA GLU A 68 6.92 0.60 11.28
C GLU A 68 5.93 0.04 10.24
N PRO A 69 4.62 0.27 10.41
CA PRO A 69 3.62 -0.23 9.46
C PRO A 69 3.52 0.64 8.20
N PHE A 70 3.24 -0.01 7.07
CA PHE A 70 2.67 0.65 5.89
C PHE A 70 1.15 0.76 6.08
N LEU A 71 0.61 1.98 5.97
CA LEU A 71 -0.79 2.28 6.23
C LEU A 71 -1.53 2.53 4.92
N VAL A 72 -2.60 1.77 4.69
CA VAL A 72 -3.56 1.98 3.60
C VAL A 72 -4.83 2.57 4.18
N VAL A 73 -5.09 3.84 3.88
CA VAL A 73 -6.21 4.60 4.46
C VAL A 73 -7.23 4.92 3.37
N GLY A 74 -8.36 4.23 3.38
CA GLY A 74 -9.51 4.54 2.53
C GLY A 74 -10.34 5.70 3.10
N ALA A 75 -11.12 6.35 2.24
CA ALA A 75 -12.06 7.45 2.51
C ALA A 75 -12.35 7.73 4.00
N MET A 76 -11.95 8.91 4.48
CA MET A 76 -12.56 9.55 5.64
C MET A 76 -13.91 10.13 5.18
N ALA A 77 -14.97 9.33 5.22
CA ALA A 77 -16.31 9.88 5.13
C ALA A 77 -16.57 10.67 6.44
N GLY A 78 -16.18 11.94 6.44
CA GLY A 78 -16.65 12.91 7.43
C GLY A 78 -18.08 13.28 7.09
N GLY A 79 -19.03 12.66 7.80
CA GLY A 79 -20.38 13.20 7.96
C GLY A 79 -20.41 14.18 9.12
#